data_AF-A0AA86DZ78-F1
#
_entry.id   AF-A0AA86DZ78-F1
#
_cell.length_a   1.000
_cell.length_b   1.000
_cell.length_c   1.000
_cell.angle_alpha   90.00
_cell.angle_beta   90.00
_cell.angle_gamma   90.00
#
_symmetry.space_group_name_H-M   'P 1'
#
loop_
_entity.id
_entity.type
_entity.pdbx_description
1 polymer ?
#
loop_
_entity_poly.entity_id
_entity_poly.type
_entity_poly.pdbx_seq_one_letter_code
_entity_poly.pdbx_strand_id
1 'polypeptide(L)'
;MVLRAVLILFILLNSAYAQMFQSVPEGNATLIQSGKEKYACPNCGMHLVKFYKTSHTHENHQYCSIHCLYESTQGVIPQDAKVVDTITLELIDVKKAYYVVGSKVRGTMTRTSSYAFGNEKDALLFVSDNGGKIMNFEAAFAVAAEDFPNEFGKKATAPTVASVTKIEVPKDAKCPICGMFVAKYPQWVALYDGEKKFYFDGVKDMMKYAYARKLSSDKFYVSDYYKLSKLEATKAFYVIGSNVYGPMGSELIPFATQEEAETFSRDHNGQKVIAFDEITEALVKSL
;
A
#
# COMPACT_ATOMS: atom_id res chain seq x y z
N MET A 1 32.74 45.01 42.18
CA MET A 1 32.03 43.72 42.36
C MET A 1 30.82 43.72 41.41
N VAL A 2 31.05 43.70 40.09
CA VAL A 2 31.14 42.51 39.22
C VAL A 2 29.87 41.65 39.24
N LEU A 3 28.95 42.02 38.35
CA LEU A 3 28.30 41.18 37.32
C LEU A 3 27.74 39.81 37.78
N ARG A 4 26.45 39.75 38.10
CA ARG A 4 25.68 38.49 38.15
C ARG A 4 25.40 38.03 36.72
N ALA A 5 26.12 37.02 36.29
CA ALA A 5 26.00 36.39 34.99
C ALA A 5 24.62 35.72 34.83
N VAL A 6 23.93 36.11 33.75
CA VAL A 6 22.78 35.43 33.18
C VAL A 6 23.30 34.16 32.49
N LEU A 7 23.02 32.98 33.05
CA LEU A 7 23.26 31.70 32.38
C LEU A 7 21.91 31.17 31.89
N ILE A 8 21.50 31.59 30.69
CA ILE A 8 20.39 30.99 29.96
C ILE A 8 20.87 29.62 29.49
N LEU A 9 20.40 28.58 30.18
CA LEU A 9 20.58 27.19 29.79
C LEU A 9 19.74 26.94 28.53
N PHE A 10 20.38 27.05 27.36
CA PHE A 10 19.82 26.61 26.08
C PHE A 10 19.67 25.08 26.13
N ILE A 11 18.48 24.60 26.52
CA ILE A 11 18.07 23.22 26.31
C ILE A 11 17.81 23.07 24.81
N LEU A 12 18.80 22.57 24.08
CA LEU A 12 18.64 22.12 22.70
C LEU A 12 17.66 20.94 22.70
N LEU A 13 16.43 21.21 22.27
CA LEU A 13 15.44 20.22 21.84
C LEU A 13 16.02 19.43 20.66
N ASN A 14 16.73 18.32 20.95
CA ASN A 14 16.97 17.28 19.95
C ASN A 14 15.68 16.48 19.77
N SER A 15 14.74 17.02 18.99
CA SER A 15 13.68 16.22 18.37
C SER A 15 14.29 15.43 17.23
N ALA A 16 15.02 14.36 17.55
CA ALA A 16 15.29 13.30 16.59
C ALA A 16 13.94 12.66 16.26
N TYR A 17 13.39 13.00 15.09
CA TYR A 17 12.26 12.25 14.51
C TYR A 17 12.66 10.78 14.54
N ALA A 18 11.91 9.96 15.29
CA ALA A 18 12.15 8.53 15.36
C ALA A 18 12.02 7.96 13.95
N GLN A 19 13.15 7.69 13.30
CA GLN A 19 13.18 7.09 11.98
C GLN A 19 12.54 5.71 12.07
N MET A 20 11.62 5.42 11.15
CA MET A 20 10.97 4.11 11.05
C MET A 20 12.04 3.02 10.94
N PHE A 21 11.89 1.94 11.70
CA PHE A 21 12.87 0.86 11.73
C PHE A 21 13.16 0.28 10.34
N GLN A 22 12.15 0.23 9.48
CA GLN A 22 12.20 -0.30 8.11
C GLN A 22 12.99 0.59 7.13
N SER A 23 13.13 1.88 7.45
CA SER A 23 13.73 2.87 6.55
C SER A 23 15.24 2.86 6.63
N VAL A 24 15.88 2.96 5.46
CA VAL A 24 17.34 3.05 5.32
C VAL A 24 17.74 4.31 4.56
N PRO A 25 18.99 4.79 4.70
CA PRO A 25 19.53 5.77 3.78
C PRO A 25 19.51 5.23 2.34
N GLU A 26 19.21 6.09 1.37
CA GLU A 26 19.08 5.67 -0.03
C GLU A 26 20.32 4.96 -0.57
N GLY A 27 21.53 5.43 -0.21
CA GLY A 27 22.79 4.80 -0.64
C GLY A 27 23.02 3.38 -0.12
N ASN A 28 22.23 2.95 0.88
CA ASN A 28 22.31 1.61 1.44
C ASN A 28 21.24 0.66 0.86
N ALA A 29 20.30 1.19 0.07
CA ALA A 29 19.25 0.40 -0.56
C ALA A 29 19.70 -0.11 -1.93
N THR A 30 19.71 -1.43 -2.11
CA THR A 30 19.86 -2.06 -3.42
C THR A 30 18.48 -2.18 -4.05
N LEU A 31 18.20 -1.31 -5.02
CA LEU A 31 16.97 -1.36 -5.81
C LEU A 31 17.22 -2.13 -7.11
N ILE A 32 16.48 -3.22 -7.32
CA ILE A 32 16.65 -4.02 -8.56
C ILE A 32 15.90 -3.41 -9.76
N GLN A 33 14.97 -2.51 -9.48
CA GLN A 33 14.19 -1.78 -10.49
C GLN A 33 14.98 -0.55 -10.98
N SER A 34 14.69 -0.10 -12.20
CA SER A 34 15.34 1.06 -12.82
C SER A 34 14.33 2.07 -13.35
N GLY A 35 14.78 3.29 -13.66
CA GLY A 35 13.93 4.36 -14.20
C GLY A 35 13.16 5.16 -13.13
N LYS A 36 12.07 5.82 -13.55
CA LYS A 36 11.29 6.73 -12.67
C LYS A 36 10.57 5.98 -11.54
N GLU A 37 10.15 4.75 -11.80
CA GLU A 37 9.44 3.90 -10.84
C GLU A 37 10.39 3.10 -9.93
N LYS A 38 11.71 3.32 -10.00
CA LYS A 38 12.67 2.48 -9.28
C LYS A 38 12.46 2.46 -7.77
N TYR A 39 11.88 3.53 -7.21
CA TYR A 39 11.59 3.66 -5.78
C TYR A 39 10.20 3.15 -5.38
N ALA A 40 9.31 2.84 -6.31
CA ALA A 40 7.94 2.47 -6.00
C ALA A 40 7.77 0.95 -6.01
N CYS A 41 7.09 0.41 -5.00
CA CYS A 41 6.60 -0.96 -5.05
C CYS A 41 5.52 -1.06 -6.15
N PRO A 42 5.64 -2.02 -7.10
CA PRO A 42 4.70 -2.12 -8.21
C PRO A 42 3.29 -2.58 -7.79
N ASN A 43 3.16 -3.11 -6.57
CA ASN A 43 1.89 -3.62 -6.05
C ASN A 43 1.08 -2.56 -5.29
N CYS A 44 1.72 -1.79 -4.40
CA CYS A 44 1.01 -0.83 -3.53
C CYS A 44 1.52 0.62 -3.64
N GLY A 45 2.55 0.89 -4.46
CA GLY A 45 3.13 2.22 -4.62
C GLY A 45 4.03 2.70 -3.46
N MET A 46 4.20 1.90 -2.40
CA MET A 46 5.06 2.27 -1.27
C MET A 46 6.51 2.50 -1.68
N HIS A 47 7.15 3.49 -1.05
CA HIS A 47 8.53 3.86 -1.34
C HIS A 47 9.51 2.82 -0.79
N LEU A 48 10.17 2.06 -1.67
CA LEU A 48 11.01 0.89 -1.34
C LEU A 48 12.14 1.20 -0.35
N VAL A 49 12.74 2.39 -0.41
CA VAL A 49 13.79 2.80 0.56
C VAL A 49 13.24 3.00 1.98
N LYS A 50 11.96 3.42 2.10
CA LYS A 50 11.32 3.61 3.41
C LYS A 50 10.92 2.30 4.06
N PHE A 51 10.68 1.26 3.26
CA PHE A 51 10.23 -0.07 3.70
C PHE A 51 11.25 -1.16 3.34
N TYR A 52 12.53 -0.80 3.31
CA TYR A 52 13.57 -1.62 2.71
C TYR A 52 13.84 -2.90 3.50
N LYS A 53 13.83 -2.84 4.85
CA LYS A 53 14.11 -4.02 5.70
C LYS A 53 13.01 -5.09 5.70
N THR A 54 11.85 -4.79 5.12
CA THR A 54 10.79 -5.79 4.91
C THR A 54 10.75 -6.26 3.46
N SER A 55 11.62 -5.74 2.59
CA SER A 55 11.50 -5.86 1.14
C SER A 55 11.86 -7.24 0.61
N HIS A 56 11.15 -7.65 -0.43
CA HIS A 56 11.37 -8.89 -1.19
C HIS A 56 11.56 -8.59 -2.67
N THR A 57 12.21 -9.49 -3.39
CA THR A 57 12.29 -9.42 -4.86
C THR A 57 11.83 -10.72 -5.49
N HIS A 58 11.22 -10.63 -6.66
CA HIS A 58 10.92 -11.77 -7.53
C HIS A 58 10.90 -11.27 -8.98
N GLU A 59 11.49 -12.04 -9.89
CA GLU A 59 11.77 -11.66 -11.26
C GLU A 59 12.53 -10.33 -11.34
N ASN A 60 11.95 -9.32 -11.98
CA ASN A 60 12.53 -7.98 -12.15
C ASN A 60 11.86 -6.94 -11.24
N HIS A 61 11.14 -7.38 -10.21
CA HIS A 61 10.34 -6.50 -9.34
C HIS A 61 10.76 -6.59 -7.87
N GLN A 62 10.73 -5.44 -7.21
CA GLN A 62 10.97 -5.32 -5.77
C GLN A 62 9.71 -4.87 -5.05
N TYR A 63 9.35 -5.62 -4.02
CA TYR A 63 8.16 -5.46 -3.22
C TYR A 63 8.54 -4.89 -1.86
N CYS A 64 7.67 -4.06 -1.28
CA CYS A 64 7.93 -3.46 0.02
C CYS A 64 7.81 -4.47 1.18
N SER A 65 7.12 -5.60 0.97
CA SER A 65 6.88 -6.61 1.99
C SER A 65 6.56 -8.00 1.43
N ILE A 66 6.59 -8.99 2.32
CA ILE A 66 6.13 -10.36 2.04
C ILE A 66 4.65 -10.41 1.63
N HIS A 67 3.83 -9.47 2.10
CA HIS A 67 2.43 -9.33 1.68
C HIS A 67 2.32 -8.99 0.20
N CYS A 68 3.04 -7.96 -0.25
CA CYS A 68 3.07 -7.59 -1.67
C CYS A 68 3.70 -8.68 -2.55
N LEU A 69 4.69 -9.41 -2.03
CA LEU A 69 5.21 -10.60 -2.71
C LEU A 69 4.11 -11.66 -2.86
N TYR A 70 3.45 -12.01 -1.76
CA TYR A 70 2.37 -13.01 -1.73
C TYR A 70 1.22 -12.64 -2.68
N GLU A 71 0.83 -11.37 -2.70
CA GLU A 71 -0.18 -10.86 -3.61
C GLU A 71 0.26 -11.00 -5.07
N SER A 72 1.48 -10.55 -5.39
CA SER A 72 2.01 -10.59 -6.76
C SER A 72 2.10 -12.01 -7.32
N THR A 73 2.40 -12.99 -6.47
CA THR A 73 2.53 -14.40 -6.89
C THR A 73 1.25 -15.20 -6.66
N GLN A 74 0.17 -14.56 -6.21
CA GLN A 74 -1.12 -15.19 -5.90
C GLN A 74 -0.96 -16.41 -4.98
N GLY A 75 -0.11 -16.28 -3.96
CA GLY A 75 0.18 -17.36 -3.00
C GLY A 75 1.04 -18.50 -3.54
N VAL A 76 1.56 -18.41 -4.76
CA VAL A 76 2.56 -19.36 -5.27
C VAL A 76 3.94 -18.94 -4.77
N ILE A 77 4.67 -19.84 -4.13
CA ILE A 77 6.03 -19.56 -3.64
C ILE A 77 6.99 -19.39 -4.84
N PRO A 78 7.57 -18.18 -5.03
CA PRO A 78 8.52 -17.93 -6.10
C PRO A 78 9.88 -18.59 -5.80
N GLN A 79 10.51 -19.21 -6.81
CA GLN A 79 11.77 -19.96 -6.62
C GLN A 79 13.01 -19.09 -6.58
N ASP A 80 12.98 -17.96 -7.28
CA ASP A 80 14.03 -16.96 -7.43
C ASP A 80 13.92 -15.83 -6.41
N ALA A 81 12.98 -15.96 -5.46
CA ALA A 81 12.69 -14.90 -4.51
C ALA A 81 13.89 -14.59 -3.62
N LYS A 82 14.11 -13.31 -3.35
CA LYS A 82 15.07 -12.85 -2.35
C LYS A 82 14.39 -11.93 -1.34
N VAL A 83 15.03 -11.76 -0.20
CA VAL A 83 14.61 -10.85 0.86
C VAL A 83 15.79 -10.00 1.31
N VAL A 84 15.53 -8.78 1.75
CA VAL A 84 16.53 -7.93 2.38
C VAL A 84 16.84 -8.45 3.78
N ASP A 85 18.11 -8.71 4.06
CA ASP A 85 18.61 -8.94 5.41
C ASP A 85 18.45 -7.67 6.27
N THR A 86 17.84 -7.81 7.44
CA THR A 86 17.49 -6.67 8.32
C THR A 86 18.72 -5.93 8.86
N ILE A 87 19.88 -6.59 8.93
CA ILE A 87 21.13 -6.07 9.49
C ILE A 87 22.08 -5.62 8.37
N THR A 88 22.42 -6.52 7.44
CA THR A 88 23.40 -6.27 6.38
C THR A 88 22.82 -5.49 5.21
N LEU A 89 21.49 -5.45 5.08
CA LEU A 89 20.76 -4.79 3.99
C LEU A 89 20.97 -5.44 2.60
N GLU A 90 21.62 -6.60 2.55
CA GLU A 90 21.86 -7.37 1.35
C GLU A 90 20.64 -8.21 0.96
N LEU A 91 20.47 -8.45 -0.35
CA LEU A 91 19.45 -9.36 -0.86
C LEU A 91 19.92 -10.82 -0.76
N ILE A 92 19.28 -11.59 0.11
CA ILE A 92 19.57 -13.00 0.37
C ILE A 92 18.45 -13.91 -0.12
N ASP A 93 18.79 -15.17 -0.42
CA ASP A 93 17.81 -16.21 -0.78
C ASP A 93 16.79 -16.42 0.35
N VAL A 94 15.50 -16.31 0.03
CA VAL A 94 14.42 -16.43 1.03
C VAL A 94 14.47 -17.76 1.78
N LYS A 95 14.89 -18.85 1.14
CA LYS A 95 14.92 -20.19 1.74
C LYS A 95 16.05 -20.38 2.74
N LYS A 96 17.05 -19.49 2.70
CA LYS A 96 18.18 -19.49 3.63
C LYS A 96 18.01 -18.49 4.77
N ALA A 97 16.96 -17.67 4.73
CA ALA A 97 16.70 -16.66 5.72
C ALA A 97 15.90 -17.20 6.90
N TYR A 98 16.18 -16.64 8.08
CA TYR A 98 15.44 -16.80 9.32
C TYR A 98 14.46 -15.65 9.43
N TYR A 99 13.16 -15.94 9.44
CA TYR A 99 12.12 -14.94 9.55
C TYR A 99 11.66 -14.80 11.00
N VAL A 100 11.78 -13.61 11.58
CA VAL A 100 11.13 -13.30 12.85
C VAL A 100 9.74 -12.73 12.56
N VAL A 101 8.72 -13.50 12.94
CA VAL A 101 7.32 -13.19 12.67
C VAL A 101 6.57 -12.87 13.96
N GLY A 102 5.75 -11.82 13.95
CA GLY A 102 4.95 -11.39 15.10
C GLY A 102 5.73 -10.68 16.19
N SER A 103 6.81 -9.98 15.83
CA SER A 103 7.54 -9.09 16.74
C SER A 103 6.78 -7.80 17.05
N LYS A 104 7.22 -7.07 18.09
CA LYS A 104 6.73 -5.74 18.45
C LYS A 104 7.05 -4.66 17.41
N VAL A 105 8.06 -4.89 16.57
CA VAL A 105 8.37 -3.97 15.47
C VAL A 105 7.33 -4.17 14.38
N ARG A 106 6.69 -3.09 13.93
CA ARG A 106 5.60 -3.16 12.94
C ARG A 106 6.07 -3.77 11.63
N GLY A 107 5.20 -4.51 10.95
CA GLY A 107 5.44 -4.93 9.56
C GLY A 107 5.14 -3.81 8.57
N THR A 108 5.25 -4.14 7.29
CA THR A 108 4.86 -3.26 6.18
C THR A 108 3.71 -3.93 5.47
N MET A 109 2.53 -3.31 5.42
CA MET A 109 1.33 -3.89 4.79
C MET A 109 0.95 -5.28 5.32
N THR A 110 1.19 -5.57 6.61
CA THR A 110 0.86 -6.88 7.21
C THR A 110 0.19 -6.70 8.57
N ARG A 111 -0.73 -7.62 8.93
CA ARG A 111 -1.23 -7.73 10.31
C ARG A 111 -0.13 -8.20 11.26
N THR A 112 0.65 -9.17 10.79
CA THR A 112 1.73 -9.79 11.54
C THR A 112 3.07 -9.36 10.97
N SER A 113 3.94 -8.77 11.79
CA SER A 113 5.26 -8.33 11.33
C SER A 113 6.12 -9.49 10.86
N SER A 114 7.02 -9.24 9.91
CA SER A 114 7.94 -10.24 9.37
C SER A 114 9.24 -9.56 8.95
N TYR A 115 10.36 -10.01 9.55
CA TYR A 115 11.71 -9.51 9.28
C TYR A 115 12.65 -10.67 9.03
N ALA A 116 13.50 -10.57 8.00
CA ALA A 116 14.40 -11.63 7.59
C ALA A 116 15.85 -11.35 8.02
N PHE A 117 16.55 -12.42 8.37
CA PHE A 117 17.95 -12.43 8.77
C PHE A 117 18.65 -13.59 8.09
N GLY A 118 19.84 -13.38 7.54
CA GLY A 118 20.69 -14.41 6.95
C GLY A 118 21.45 -15.23 8.00
N ASN A 119 21.41 -14.80 9.26
CA ASN A 119 22.04 -15.46 10.38
C ASN A 119 21.03 -15.70 11.52
N GLU A 120 21.00 -16.93 12.03
CA GLU A 120 20.14 -17.32 13.15
C GLU A 120 20.42 -16.51 14.42
N LYS A 121 21.68 -16.18 14.69
CA LYS A 121 22.08 -15.40 15.86
C LYS A 121 21.46 -14.00 15.84
N ASP A 122 21.42 -13.36 14.68
CA ASP A 122 20.85 -12.02 14.53
C ASP A 122 19.32 -12.06 14.69
N ALA A 123 18.66 -13.12 14.18
CA ALA A 123 17.25 -13.36 14.42
C ALA A 123 16.95 -13.58 15.91
N LEU A 124 17.78 -14.36 16.62
CA LEU A 124 17.64 -14.61 18.06
C LEU A 124 17.83 -13.34 18.90
N LEU A 125 18.81 -12.50 18.54
CA LEU A 125 18.99 -11.19 19.17
C LEU A 125 17.76 -10.31 18.94
N PHE A 126 17.26 -10.25 17.70
CA PHE A 126 16.07 -9.48 17.39
C PHE A 126 14.84 -9.98 18.15
N VAL A 127 14.67 -11.30 18.32
CA VAL A 127 13.61 -11.90 19.17
C VAL A 127 13.79 -11.53 20.64
N SER A 128 15.01 -11.55 21.16
CA SER A 128 15.27 -11.14 22.56
C SER A 128 14.80 -9.71 22.82
N ASP A 129 15.06 -8.80 21.88
CA ASP A 129 14.74 -7.38 22.03
C ASP A 129 13.27 -7.06 21.70
N ASN A 130 12.71 -7.73 20.69
CA ASN A 130 11.44 -7.35 20.08
C ASN A 130 10.33 -8.41 20.20
N GLY A 131 10.65 -9.60 20.71
CA GLY A 131 9.75 -10.76 20.67
C GLY A 131 9.54 -11.30 19.26
N GLY A 132 8.48 -12.09 19.09
CA GLY A 132 8.17 -12.81 17.85
C GLY A 132 8.70 -14.24 17.86
N LYS A 133 8.50 -14.95 16.75
CA LYS A 133 8.91 -16.35 16.56
C LYS A 133 9.75 -16.48 15.31
N ILE A 134 10.86 -17.20 15.41
CA ILE A 134 11.67 -17.57 14.24
C ILE A 134 10.95 -18.67 13.47
N MET A 135 10.86 -18.49 12.15
CA MET A 135 10.34 -19.47 11.22
C MET A 135 11.05 -19.39 9.87
N ASN A 136 10.84 -20.39 9.01
CA ASN A 136 11.33 -20.37 7.64
C ASN A 136 10.41 -19.55 6.72
N PHE A 137 10.84 -19.37 5.47
CA PHE A 137 10.08 -18.60 4.50
C PHE A 137 8.69 -19.18 4.24
N GLU A 138 8.55 -20.49 4.08
CA GLU A 138 7.27 -21.14 3.80
C GLU A 138 6.24 -20.84 4.89
N ALA A 139 6.63 -20.92 6.16
CA ALA A 139 5.77 -20.59 7.29
C ALA A 139 5.46 -19.08 7.34
N ALA A 140 6.45 -18.21 7.11
CA ALA A 140 6.23 -16.76 7.09
C ALA A 140 5.30 -16.34 5.94
N PHE A 141 5.42 -16.99 4.79
CA PHE A 141 4.58 -16.78 3.61
C PHE A 141 3.16 -17.29 3.84
N ALA A 142 2.99 -18.39 4.58
CA ALA A 142 1.68 -18.86 5.01
C ALA A 142 1.00 -17.88 6.01
N VAL A 143 1.76 -17.26 6.92
CA VAL A 143 1.23 -16.20 7.78
C VAL A 143 0.79 -14.99 6.95
N ALA A 144 1.55 -14.61 5.92
CA ALA A 144 1.16 -13.54 5.01
C ALA A 144 -0.16 -13.84 4.28
N ALA A 145 -0.47 -15.12 4.02
CA ALA A 145 -1.74 -15.53 3.42
C ALA A 145 -2.97 -15.14 4.28
N GLU A 146 -2.80 -15.05 5.60
CA GLU A 146 -3.88 -14.69 6.54
C GLU A 146 -4.34 -13.23 6.43
N ASP A 147 -3.54 -12.39 5.76
CA ASP A 147 -3.93 -11.01 5.42
C ASP A 147 -4.96 -10.98 4.28
N PHE A 148 -5.24 -12.11 3.62
CA PHE A 148 -6.10 -12.16 2.44
C PHE A 148 -7.37 -13.00 2.69
N PRO A 149 -8.47 -12.75 1.95
CA PRO A 149 -9.69 -13.55 2.04
C PRO A 149 -9.42 -15.05 1.77
N ASN A 150 -10.21 -15.95 2.37
CA ASN A 150 -10.06 -17.42 2.27
C ASN A 150 -10.08 -18.01 0.84
N GLU A 151 -10.39 -17.23 -0.18
CA GLU A 151 -10.36 -17.63 -1.60
C GLU A 151 -9.07 -17.20 -2.31
N PHE A 152 -8.25 -16.39 -1.67
CA PHE A 152 -7.00 -15.87 -2.20
C PHE A 152 -5.89 -16.93 -2.11
N GLY A 153 -5.31 -17.33 -3.25
CA GLY A 153 -4.22 -18.31 -3.31
C GLY A 153 -4.62 -19.80 -3.29
N LYS A 154 -5.91 -20.14 -3.35
CA LYS A 154 -6.32 -21.53 -3.64
C LYS A 154 -5.90 -21.87 -5.07
N LYS A 155 -4.93 -22.76 -5.24
CA LYS A 155 -4.64 -23.41 -6.53
C LYS A 155 -5.92 -24.06 -7.06
N ALA A 156 -6.60 -23.37 -7.97
CA ALA A 156 -7.54 -24.01 -8.87
C ALA A 156 -6.74 -24.95 -9.77
N THR A 157 -6.93 -26.26 -9.59
CA THR A 157 -7.00 -27.17 -10.73
C THR A 157 -7.89 -26.48 -11.77
N ALA A 158 -7.36 -26.23 -12.97
CA ALA A 158 -8.02 -25.45 -14.02
C ALA A 158 -9.53 -25.79 -14.10
N PRO A 159 -10.38 -24.75 -14.03
CA PRO A 159 -10.71 -24.05 -15.26
C PRO A 159 -10.71 -22.53 -15.14
N THR A 160 -10.29 -21.89 -16.23
CA THR A 160 -10.52 -20.49 -16.62
C THR A 160 -10.08 -19.39 -15.65
N VAL A 161 -9.01 -18.69 -16.06
CA VAL A 161 -8.63 -17.35 -15.62
C VAL A 161 -9.87 -16.46 -15.54
N ALA A 162 -10.36 -16.18 -14.34
CA ALA A 162 -11.20 -15.01 -14.13
C ALA A 162 -10.26 -13.80 -14.18
N SER A 163 -10.19 -13.17 -15.34
CA SER A 163 -9.56 -11.88 -15.53
C SER A 163 -10.01 -10.92 -14.42
N VAL A 164 -9.08 -10.30 -13.70
CA VAL A 164 -9.39 -9.14 -12.87
C VAL A 164 -9.96 -8.07 -13.80
N THR A 165 -11.27 -7.89 -13.79
CA THR A 165 -11.95 -6.94 -14.67
C THR A 165 -11.52 -5.53 -14.25
N LYS A 166 -10.65 -4.88 -15.02
CA LYS A 166 -10.27 -3.48 -14.82
C LYS A 166 -11.28 -2.56 -15.51
N ILE A 167 -11.33 -1.29 -15.11
CA ILE A 167 -12.06 -0.29 -15.88
C ILE A 167 -11.25 0.02 -17.14
N GLU A 168 -11.77 -0.36 -18.31
CA GLU A 168 -11.18 -0.01 -19.60
C GLU A 168 -11.50 1.44 -19.95
N VAL A 169 -10.47 2.28 -19.98
CA VAL A 169 -10.57 3.72 -20.26
C VAL A 169 -10.06 4.02 -21.68
N PRO A 170 -10.89 4.61 -22.56
CA PRO A 170 -10.43 5.10 -23.86
C PRO A 170 -9.29 6.12 -23.70
N LYS A 171 -8.29 6.08 -24.59
CA LYS A 171 -7.08 6.93 -24.48
C LYS A 171 -7.39 8.43 -24.50
N ASP A 172 -8.47 8.82 -25.17
CA ASP A 172 -8.95 10.19 -25.33
C ASP A 172 -10.07 10.54 -24.33
N ALA A 173 -10.48 9.61 -23.45
CA ALA A 173 -11.48 9.88 -22.43
C ALA A 173 -10.99 10.98 -21.48
N LYS A 174 -11.79 12.04 -21.40
CA LYS A 174 -11.57 13.16 -20.49
C LYS A 174 -12.60 13.17 -19.38
N CYS A 175 -12.14 13.47 -18.17
CA CYS A 175 -13.02 13.70 -17.05
C CYS A 175 -13.97 14.88 -17.37
N PRO A 176 -15.30 14.72 -17.25
CA PRO A 176 -16.26 15.78 -17.58
C PRO A 176 -16.30 16.90 -16.53
N ILE A 177 -15.56 16.78 -15.42
CA ILE A 177 -15.46 17.81 -14.37
C ILE A 177 -14.19 18.64 -14.54
N CYS A 178 -13.00 18.03 -14.51
CA CYS A 178 -11.72 18.76 -14.58
C CYS A 178 -11.10 18.83 -16.00
N GLY A 179 -11.52 17.97 -16.93
CA GLY A 179 -10.96 17.90 -18.29
C GLY A 179 -9.67 17.06 -18.44
N MET A 180 -9.17 16.44 -17.36
CA MET A 180 -7.96 15.60 -17.41
C MET A 180 -8.19 14.31 -18.20
N PHE A 181 -7.13 13.82 -18.85
CA PHE A 181 -7.13 12.53 -19.55
C PHE A 181 -7.10 11.38 -18.54
N VAL A 182 -8.17 10.61 -18.46
CA VAL A 182 -8.39 9.62 -17.40
C VAL A 182 -7.44 8.42 -17.52
N ALA A 183 -7.12 8.00 -18.76
CA ALA A 183 -6.26 6.84 -19.02
C ALA A 183 -4.82 6.99 -18.46
N LYS A 184 -4.41 8.20 -18.06
CA LYS A 184 -3.10 8.45 -17.42
C LYS A 184 -3.06 8.09 -15.94
N TYR A 185 -4.22 7.83 -15.32
CA TYR A 185 -4.39 7.71 -13.87
C TYR A 185 -5.16 6.44 -13.48
N PRO A 186 -4.72 5.23 -13.88
CA PRO A 186 -5.50 3.98 -13.75
C PRO A 186 -5.93 3.64 -12.33
N GLN A 187 -5.12 4.01 -11.33
CA GLN A 187 -5.38 3.81 -9.90
C GLN A 187 -6.48 4.70 -9.30
N TRP A 188 -6.87 5.75 -10.02
CA TRP A 188 -7.85 6.74 -9.56
C TRP A 188 -9.16 6.68 -10.34
N VAL A 189 -9.24 5.81 -11.35
CA VAL A 189 -10.35 5.81 -12.29
C VAL A 189 -11.66 5.51 -11.58
N ALA A 190 -12.65 6.33 -11.87
CA ALA A 190 -14.05 6.04 -11.59
C ALA A 190 -14.86 6.09 -12.89
N LEU A 191 -15.96 5.35 -12.92
CA LEU A 191 -16.82 5.16 -14.08
C LEU A 191 -18.28 5.27 -13.67
N TYR A 192 -19.04 6.05 -14.43
CA TYR A 192 -20.49 5.91 -14.50
C TYR A 192 -20.88 5.19 -15.80
N ASP A 193 -21.51 4.03 -15.68
CA ASP A 193 -21.89 3.15 -16.80
C ASP A 193 -23.38 3.28 -17.14
N GLY A 194 -23.84 4.53 -17.34
CA GLY A 194 -25.22 4.85 -17.74
C GLY A 194 -25.51 4.64 -19.23
N GLU A 195 -26.56 5.29 -19.74
CA GLU A 195 -26.83 5.35 -21.19
C GLU A 195 -25.62 5.86 -21.99
N LYS A 196 -24.87 6.79 -21.38
CA LYS A 196 -23.57 7.23 -21.82
C LYS A 196 -22.54 6.97 -20.71
N LYS A 197 -21.44 6.33 -21.08
CA LYS A 197 -20.29 6.13 -20.18
C LYS A 197 -19.58 7.46 -19.93
N PHE A 198 -19.31 7.73 -18.66
CA PHE A 198 -18.45 8.84 -18.24
C PHE A 198 -17.33 8.30 -17.37
N TYR A 199 -16.11 8.71 -17.69
CA TYR A 199 -14.90 8.34 -16.98
C TYR A 199 -14.40 9.53 -16.19
N PHE A 200 -13.92 9.28 -14.98
CA PHE A 200 -13.43 10.29 -14.05
C PHE A 200 -12.02 9.91 -13.61
N ASP A 201 -11.20 10.91 -13.39
CA ASP A 201 -9.83 10.80 -12.89
C ASP A 201 -9.77 10.69 -11.36
N GLY A 202 -10.91 10.59 -10.68
CA GLY A 202 -11.03 10.44 -9.25
C GLY A 202 -12.48 10.21 -8.83
N VAL A 203 -12.67 9.60 -7.66
CA VAL A 203 -14.00 9.37 -7.07
C VAL A 203 -14.65 10.72 -6.71
N LYS A 204 -13.87 11.70 -6.22
CA LYS A 204 -14.33 13.06 -5.93
C LYS A 204 -15.05 13.70 -7.12
N ASP A 205 -14.46 13.62 -8.30
CA ASP A 205 -15.04 14.22 -9.51
C ASP A 205 -16.27 13.43 -10.00
N MET A 206 -16.27 12.10 -9.88
CA MET A 206 -17.48 11.30 -10.11
C MET A 206 -18.62 11.74 -9.19
N MET A 207 -18.35 11.95 -7.90
CA MET A 207 -19.38 12.33 -6.93
C MET A 207 -19.87 13.77 -7.14
N LYS A 208 -19.00 14.72 -7.51
CA LYS A 208 -19.41 16.07 -7.94
C LYS A 208 -20.40 15.99 -9.12
N TYR A 209 -20.08 15.16 -10.11
CA TYR A 209 -20.94 14.94 -11.28
C TYR A 209 -22.28 14.30 -10.88
N ALA A 210 -22.24 13.30 -10.00
CA ALA A 210 -23.40 12.58 -9.50
C ALA A 210 -24.39 13.49 -8.77
N TYR A 211 -23.93 14.30 -7.81
CA TYR A 211 -24.81 15.21 -7.06
C TYR A 211 -25.40 16.30 -7.96
N ALA A 212 -24.60 16.90 -8.84
CA ALA A 212 -25.08 17.94 -9.76
C ALA A 212 -26.19 17.45 -10.69
N ARG A 213 -26.17 16.17 -11.07
CA ARG A 213 -27.15 15.54 -11.97
C ARG A 213 -28.17 14.65 -11.27
N LYS A 214 -28.09 14.50 -9.95
CA LYS A 214 -28.94 13.61 -9.14
C LYS A 214 -28.96 12.17 -9.68
N LEU A 215 -27.78 11.66 -10.05
CA LEU A 215 -27.65 10.32 -10.60
C LEU A 215 -27.78 9.26 -9.51
N SER A 216 -28.40 8.14 -9.88
CA SER A 216 -28.42 6.94 -9.05
C SER A 216 -27.05 6.25 -9.08
N SER A 217 -26.66 5.65 -7.95
CA SER A 217 -25.35 5.04 -7.74
C SER A 217 -25.23 3.59 -8.20
N ASP A 218 -26.31 3.00 -8.72
CA ASP A 218 -26.40 1.63 -9.24
C ASP A 218 -25.44 1.34 -10.42
N LYS A 219 -24.95 2.40 -11.07
CA LYS A 219 -24.04 2.32 -12.22
C LYS A 219 -22.68 2.95 -11.98
N PHE A 220 -22.33 3.19 -10.71
CA PHE A 220 -21.01 3.70 -10.35
C PHE A 220 -20.04 2.55 -10.09
N TYR A 221 -18.86 2.70 -10.67
CA TYR A 221 -17.74 1.80 -10.48
C TYR A 221 -16.48 2.59 -10.19
N VAL A 222 -15.60 2.01 -9.38
CA VAL A 222 -14.33 2.60 -8.99
C VAL A 222 -13.22 1.57 -9.13
N SER A 223 -12.01 2.00 -9.45
CA SER A 223 -10.83 1.12 -9.42
C SER A 223 -10.39 0.92 -7.98
N ASP A 224 -10.24 -0.31 -7.52
CA ASP A 224 -9.55 -0.61 -6.26
C ASP A 224 -8.14 0.00 -6.27
N TYR A 225 -7.78 0.71 -5.21
CA TYR A 225 -6.53 1.47 -5.16
C TYR A 225 -5.28 0.57 -5.24
N TYR A 226 -5.32 -0.63 -4.65
CA TYR A 226 -4.19 -1.56 -4.68
C TYR A 226 -4.23 -2.47 -5.92
N LYS A 227 -5.40 -3.03 -6.21
CA LYS A 227 -5.57 -4.14 -7.18
C LYS A 227 -5.97 -3.67 -8.58
N LEU A 228 -6.39 -2.42 -8.73
CA LEU A 228 -6.96 -1.85 -9.97
C LEU A 228 -8.21 -2.58 -10.48
N SER A 229 -8.80 -3.44 -9.65
CA SER A 229 -10.02 -4.18 -9.99
C SER A 229 -11.21 -3.24 -10.03
N LYS A 230 -12.15 -3.47 -10.95
CA LYS A 230 -13.41 -2.72 -11.03
C LYS A 230 -14.30 -3.13 -9.87
N LEU A 231 -14.57 -2.20 -8.97
CA LEU A 231 -15.48 -2.36 -7.84
C LEU A 231 -16.82 -1.68 -8.14
N GLU A 232 -17.91 -2.25 -7.65
CA GLU A 232 -19.17 -1.49 -7.50
C GLU A 232 -18.96 -0.42 -6.42
N ALA A 233 -19.18 0.85 -6.75
CA ALA A 233 -18.84 1.96 -5.85
C ALA A 233 -19.58 1.88 -4.51
N THR A 234 -20.83 1.41 -4.52
CA THR A 234 -21.68 1.28 -3.34
C THR A 234 -21.23 0.19 -2.35
N LYS A 235 -20.37 -0.74 -2.79
CA LYS A 235 -19.83 -1.84 -1.96
C LYS A 235 -18.41 -1.57 -1.47
N ALA A 236 -17.76 -0.52 -1.95
CA ALA A 236 -16.40 -0.18 -1.59
C ALA A 236 -16.31 0.63 -0.29
N PHE A 237 -15.13 0.62 0.31
CA PHE A 237 -14.74 1.45 1.45
C PHE A 237 -13.80 2.55 0.99
N TYR A 238 -13.90 3.73 1.59
CA TYR A 238 -13.17 4.92 1.15
C TYR A 238 -12.34 5.50 2.27
N VAL A 239 -11.07 5.80 1.98
CA VAL A 239 -10.21 6.55 2.89
C VAL A 239 -10.24 8.03 2.52
N ILE A 240 -10.43 8.89 3.51
CA ILE A 240 -10.34 10.34 3.37
C ILE A 240 -9.24 10.93 4.25
N GLY A 241 -8.71 12.08 3.82
CA GLY A 241 -7.73 12.86 4.57
C GLY A 241 -6.35 12.22 4.68
N SER A 242 -5.98 11.34 3.74
CA SER A 242 -4.64 10.78 3.65
C SER A 242 -3.63 11.78 3.10
N ASN A 243 -2.34 11.45 3.23
CA ASN A 243 -1.23 12.16 2.59
C ASN A 243 -0.95 11.71 1.15
N VAL A 244 -1.81 10.87 0.57
CA VAL A 244 -1.75 10.44 -0.83
C VAL A 244 -2.78 11.22 -1.62
N TYR A 245 -2.31 11.90 -2.66
CA TYR A 245 -3.15 12.77 -3.47
C TYR A 245 -3.53 12.13 -4.80
N GLY A 246 -4.81 12.25 -5.15
CA GLY A 246 -5.30 11.99 -6.49
C GLY A 246 -4.91 13.09 -7.48
N PRO A 247 -5.27 12.98 -8.76
CA PRO A 247 -4.93 13.96 -9.79
C PRO A 247 -5.41 15.37 -9.46
N MET A 248 -6.48 15.47 -8.67
CA MET A 248 -7.11 16.72 -8.22
C MET A 248 -6.92 17.00 -6.73
N GLY A 249 -5.87 16.47 -6.08
CA GLY A 249 -5.56 16.72 -4.67
C GLY A 249 -6.21 15.70 -3.74
N SER A 250 -6.78 16.17 -2.61
CA SER A 250 -7.41 15.30 -1.60
C SER A 250 -8.51 14.45 -2.24
N GLU A 251 -8.54 13.16 -1.93
CA GLU A 251 -9.35 12.19 -2.67
C GLU A 251 -10.10 11.22 -1.74
N LEU A 252 -11.18 10.65 -2.27
CA LEU A 252 -11.90 9.50 -1.73
C LEU A 252 -11.25 8.23 -2.30
N ILE A 253 -10.41 7.56 -1.53
CA ILE A 253 -9.58 6.46 -2.04
C ILE A 253 -10.30 5.12 -1.82
N PRO A 254 -10.72 4.41 -2.89
CA PRO A 254 -11.56 3.22 -2.80
C PRO A 254 -10.78 1.92 -2.55
N PHE A 255 -11.36 1.04 -1.73
CA PHE A 255 -10.87 -0.30 -1.42
C PHE A 255 -12.00 -1.31 -1.42
N ALA A 256 -11.72 -2.53 -1.88
CA ALA A 256 -12.67 -3.63 -1.89
C ALA A 256 -13.08 -4.07 -0.49
N THR A 257 -12.18 -3.94 0.49
CA THR A 257 -12.43 -4.33 1.87
C THR A 257 -12.15 -3.22 2.88
N GLN A 258 -12.88 -3.24 3.99
CA GLN A 258 -12.68 -2.30 5.10
C GLN A 258 -11.26 -2.39 5.65
N GLU A 259 -10.74 -3.61 5.74
CA GLU A 259 -9.41 -3.86 6.28
C GLU A 259 -8.29 -3.22 5.46
N GLU A 260 -8.38 -3.32 4.13
CA GLU A 260 -7.42 -2.67 3.23
C GLU A 260 -7.48 -1.15 3.36
N ALA A 261 -8.69 -0.59 3.47
CA ALA A 261 -8.89 0.83 3.72
C ALA A 261 -8.30 1.25 5.08
N GLU A 262 -8.50 0.47 6.14
CA GLU A 262 -7.93 0.76 7.47
C GLU A 262 -6.40 0.67 7.47
N THR A 263 -5.84 -0.30 6.76
CA THR A 263 -4.40 -0.46 6.59
C THR A 263 -3.82 0.74 5.84
N PHE A 264 -4.40 1.09 4.70
CA PHE A 264 -4.03 2.28 3.96
C PHE A 264 -4.12 3.55 4.83
N SER A 265 -5.22 3.71 5.59
CA SER A 265 -5.43 4.86 6.46
C SER A 265 -4.32 4.98 7.51
N ARG A 266 -3.89 3.87 8.10
CA ARG A 266 -2.78 3.88 9.07
C ARG A 266 -1.45 4.24 8.42
N ASP A 267 -1.17 3.70 7.23
CA ASP A 267 0.11 3.86 6.55
C ASP A 267 0.27 5.23 5.87
N HIS A 268 -0.85 5.85 5.50
CA HIS A 268 -0.91 7.09 4.74
C HIS A 268 -1.57 8.25 5.49
N ASN A 269 -1.56 8.21 6.82
CA ASN A 269 -2.13 9.26 7.67
C ASN A 269 -3.59 9.60 7.30
N GLY A 270 -4.36 8.62 6.82
CA GLY A 270 -5.78 8.76 6.55
C GLY A 270 -6.52 9.11 7.84
N GLN A 271 -7.45 10.07 7.73
CA GLN A 271 -8.20 10.57 8.89
C GLN A 271 -9.39 9.66 9.22
N LYS A 272 -10.04 9.08 8.20
CA LYS A 272 -11.22 8.26 8.38
C LYS A 272 -11.40 7.26 7.23
N VAL A 273 -11.88 6.07 7.58
CA VAL A 273 -12.47 5.09 6.65
C VAL A 273 -13.98 5.24 6.69
N ILE A 274 -14.63 5.35 5.53
CA ILE A 274 -16.08 5.54 5.40
C ILE A 274 -16.67 4.60 4.36
N ALA A 275 -17.95 4.27 4.50
CA ALA A 275 -18.73 3.60 3.46
C ALA A 275 -19.26 4.59 2.40
N PHE A 276 -19.79 4.06 1.29
CA PHE A 276 -20.27 4.90 0.17
C PHE A 276 -21.41 5.85 0.55
N ASP A 277 -22.33 5.41 1.40
CA ASP A 277 -23.49 6.19 1.87
C ASP A 277 -23.12 7.36 2.78
N GLU A 278 -21.95 7.30 3.42
CA GLU A 278 -21.37 8.41 4.19
C GLU A 278 -20.74 9.49 3.28
N ILE A 279 -20.57 9.23 1.98
CA ILE A 279 -20.13 10.24 1.04
C ILE A 279 -21.30 11.19 0.82
N THR A 280 -21.15 12.45 1.29
CA THR A 280 -22.16 13.50 1.16
C THR A 280 -21.67 14.61 0.24
N GLU A 281 -22.59 15.41 -0.31
CA GLU A 281 -22.23 16.57 -1.13
C GLU A 281 -21.37 17.58 -0.34
N ALA A 282 -21.64 17.73 0.96
CA ALA A 282 -20.85 18.59 1.85
C ALA A 282 -19.42 18.06 2.02
N LEU A 283 -19.26 16.74 2.22
CA LEU A 283 -17.94 16.10 2.29
C LEU A 283 -17.16 16.34 0.99
N VAL A 284 -17.78 16.07 -0.16
CA VAL A 284 -17.13 16.22 -1.47
C VAL A 284 -16.70 17.66 -1.76
N LYS A 285 -17.45 18.66 -1.26
CA LYS A 285 -17.07 20.08 -1.37
C LYS A 285 -15.91 20.49 -0.47
N SER A 286 -15.64 19.74 0.60
CA SER A 286 -14.51 20.01 1.51
C SER A 286 -13.18 19.40 1.06
N LEU A 287 -13.19 18.59 -0.01
CA LEU A 287 -12.02 17.90 -0.58
C LEU A 287 -11.42 18.61 -1.79
#